data_AF-A0A1H8SZZ7-F1
#
_entry.id   AF-A0A1H8SZZ7-F1
#
_cell.length_a   1.000
_cell.length_b   1.000
_cell.length_c   1.000
_cell.angle_alpha   90.00
_cell.angle_beta   90.00
_cell.angle_gamma   90.00
#
_symmetry.space_group_name_H-M   'P 1'
#
loop_
_entity.id
_entity.type
_entity.pdbx_description
1 polymer ?
#
loop_
_entity_poly.entity_id
_entity_poly.type
_entity_poly.pdbx_seq_one_letter_code
_entity_poly.pdbx_strand_id
1 'polypeptide(L)'
;MVRALPDGRTRNRARGVLVVVLLLGGLVACGGDDDGDGDDSGADATPSSSAAAPSPTDADGDDGTGDDGGSDGGDGTGSPQPPFPADTRPDTQDASGDALGNVTDIRIGRHEGYDRVVLEFEGTGTPGWDVRYTDQPARQGSGEPVDLAGEAALQVTVTGVGYPPDTGIVEYSGPPRLSAADTEVVTEVFFDGTFEGVTAVLAGTRAEVPFRVYLLEAPARIVIEVADPA
;
A
#
# COMPACT_ATOMS: atom_id res chain seq x y z
N MET A 1 37.99 1.42 54.77
CA MET A 1 38.37 2.60 53.97
C MET A 1 37.31 2.77 52.89
N VAL A 2 36.93 4.02 52.63
CA VAL A 2 35.61 4.45 52.11
C VAL A 2 35.40 4.18 50.62
N ARG A 3 34.14 3.87 50.31
CA ARG A 3 33.43 3.68 49.02
C ARG A 3 33.60 4.85 48.03
N ALA A 4 33.64 4.55 46.74
CA ALA A 4 33.25 5.49 45.68
C ALA A 4 32.63 4.73 44.48
N LEU A 5 31.36 5.04 44.19
CA LEU A 5 30.63 4.74 42.95
C LEU A 5 30.73 5.98 42.06
N PRO A 6 30.77 5.85 40.72
CA PRO A 6 30.39 6.94 39.84
C PRO A 6 28.98 6.75 39.25
N ASP A 7 28.08 7.59 39.76
CA ASP A 7 27.13 8.48 39.08
C ASP A 7 26.35 7.99 37.85
N GLY A 8 25.05 7.81 38.09
CA GLY A 8 24.02 7.65 37.07
C GLY A 8 23.84 8.92 36.25
N ARG A 9 23.83 8.75 34.92
CA ARG A 9 23.35 9.78 34.00
C ARG A 9 21.83 9.88 34.11
N THR A 10 21.39 11.02 34.61
CA THR A 10 20.00 11.47 34.64
C THR A 10 19.46 11.59 33.22
N ARG A 11 18.44 10.77 32.91
CA ARG A 11 17.60 10.90 31.71
C ARG A 11 16.79 12.20 31.81
N ASN A 12 17.08 13.17 30.96
CA ASN A 12 16.26 14.38 30.80
C ASN A 12 14.90 14.00 30.21
N ARG A 13 13.86 13.95 31.05
CA ARG A 13 12.47 13.97 30.58
C ARG A 13 12.09 15.41 30.29
N ALA A 14 12.13 15.79 29.02
CA ALA A 14 11.56 17.05 28.56
C ALA A 14 10.03 16.97 28.74
N ARG A 15 9.52 17.77 29.69
CA ARG A 15 8.09 18.04 29.86
C ARG A 15 7.74 19.21 28.92
N GLY A 16 7.11 18.91 27.79
CA GLY A 16 6.61 19.89 26.82
C GLY A 16 5.12 20.16 27.03
N VAL A 17 4.79 21.43 27.18
CA VAL A 17 3.53 22.04 27.62
C VAL A 17 2.31 21.70 26.74
N LEU A 18 1.22 21.25 27.37
CA LEU A 18 -0.13 21.16 26.80
C LEU A 18 -0.74 22.58 26.75
N VAL A 19 -0.90 23.16 25.56
CA VAL A 19 -1.64 24.42 25.36
C VAL A 19 -3.05 24.07 24.88
N VAL A 20 -4.03 24.19 25.78
CA VAL A 20 -5.46 24.12 25.45
C VAL A 20 -5.91 25.50 24.95
N VAL A 21 -6.18 25.61 23.65
CA VAL A 21 -6.85 26.79 23.07
C VAL A 21 -8.34 26.48 22.95
N LEU A 22 -9.11 26.99 23.92
CA LEU A 22 -10.57 27.08 23.87
C LEU A 22 -10.96 28.29 23.02
N LEU A 23 -11.42 28.06 21.79
CA LEU A 23 -12.06 29.09 20.97
C LEU A 23 -13.58 28.85 20.95
N LEU A 24 -14.27 29.66 21.76
CA LEU A 24 -15.70 29.90 21.68
C LEU A 24 -15.99 30.86 20.52
N GLY A 25 -17.04 30.55 19.75
CA GLY A 25 -17.99 31.56 19.26
C GLY A 25 -18.21 31.64 17.75
N GLY A 26 -19.47 31.61 17.34
CA GLY A 26 -19.93 32.25 16.10
C GLY A 26 -21.01 31.53 15.31
N LEU A 27 -22.26 31.54 15.81
CA LEU A 27 -23.47 31.25 15.02
C LEU A 27 -23.74 32.45 14.09
N VAL A 28 -23.80 32.26 12.77
CA VAL A 28 -24.50 33.17 11.84
C VAL A 28 -25.28 32.34 10.83
N ALA A 29 -26.58 32.58 10.84
CA ALA A 29 -27.62 32.05 9.96
C ALA A 29 -27.86 32.98 8.75
N CYS A 30 -28.83 32.56 7.92
CA CYS A 30 -29.37 33.13 6.67
C CYS A 30 -28.80 32.39 5.45
N GLY A 31 -29.54 31.59 4.69
CA GLY A 31 -30.97 31.67 4.35
C GLY A 31 -31.06 32.16 2.91
N GLY A 32 -31.43 31.28 1.99
CA GLY A 32 -31.53 31.58 0.56
C GLY A 32 -32.12 30.39 -0.18
N ASP A 33 -33.45 30.35 -0.23
CA ASP A 33 -34.26 29.57 -1.15
C ASP A 33 -34.02 30.08 -2.59
N ASP A 34 -33.77 29.17 -3.53
CA ASP A 34 -33.91 29.45 -4.97
C ASP A 34 -34.61 28.25 -5.62
N ASP A 35 -35.93 28.40 -5.79
CA ASP A 35 -36.79 27.53 -6.56
C ASP A 35 -36.53 27.76 -8.06
N GLY A 36 -35.88 26.79 -8.69
CA GLY A 36 -35.66 26.75 -10.14
C GLY A 36 -36.30 25.53 -10.77
N ASP A 37 -37.63 25.58 -10.95
CA ASP A 37 -38.37 24.66 -11.82
C ASP A 37 -37.95 24.88 -13.29
N GLY A 38 -37.31 23.86 -13.86
CA GLY A 38 -36.96 23.76 -15.27
C GLY A 38 -37.39 22.39 -15.80
N ASP A 39 -38.66 22.29 -16.19
CA ASP A 39 -39.20 21.25 -17.07
C ASP A 39 -38.62 21.47 -18.48
N ASP A 40 -38.00 20.44 -19.08
CA ASP A 40 -38.26 20.05 -20.48
C ASP A 40 -37.53 18.75 -20.87
N SER A 41 -38.34 17.80 -21.33
CA SER A 41 -38.07 16.84 -22.41
C SER A 41 -36.97 15.78 -22.29
N GLY A 42 -37.43 14.59 -21.90
CA GLY A 42 -37.64 13.49 -22.87
C GLY A 42 -36.42 12.94 -23.62
N ALA A 43 -35.96 11.77 -23.19
CA ALA A 43 -35.42 10.75 -24.09
C ALA A 43 -35.51 9.37 -23.43
N ASP A 44 -36.64 8.71 -23.65
CA ASP A 44 -36.79 7.27 -23.48
C ASP A 44 -36.01 6.59 -24.62
N ALA A 45 -34.89 5.94 -24.29
CA ALA A 45 -34.14 5.14 -25.24
C ALA A 45 -33.50 3.94 -24.51
N THR A 46 -34.25 2.84 -24.47
CA THR A 46 -33.66 1.49 -24.37
C THR A 46 -33.44 0.95 -25.78
N PRO A 47 -32.29 0.31 -26.02
CA PRO A 47 -32.32 -1.11 -26.40
C PRO A 47 -31.24 -1.92 -25.66
N SER A 48 -31.60 -3.01 -24.99
CA SER A 48 -31.57 -4.39 -25.52
C SER A 48 -30.19 -4.86 -26.02
N SER A 49 -29.53 -5.66 -25.18
CA SER A 49 -28.51 -6.64 -25.57
C SER A 49 -29.06 -7.63 -26.61
N SER A 50 -28.24 -7.97 -27.60
CA SER A 50 -28.38 -9.23 -28.33
C SER A 50 -27.02 -9.73 -28.81
N ALA A 51 -26.74 -10.98 -28.44
CA ALA A 51 -25.52 -11.72 -28.74
C ALA A 51 -25.47 -12.21 -30.20
N ALA A 52 -24.27 -12.43 -30.73
CA ALA A 52 -24.03 -13.28 -31.88
C ALA A 52 -22.67 -14.01 -31.75
N ALA A 53 -22.66 -15.24 -32.28
CA ALA A 53 -21.80 -16.38 -31.97
C ALA A 53 -20.62 -16.56 -33.00
N PRO A 54 -19.81 -17.65 -32.93
CA PRO A 54 -18.38 -17.68 -33.36
C PRO A 54 -18.04 -18.42 -34.70
N SER A 55 -16.72 -18.51 -34.99
CA SER A 55 -15.94 -19.44 -35.87
C SER A 55 -15.42 -18.84 -37.21
N PRO A 56 -14.35 -19.34 -37.89
CA PRO A 56 -13.59 -20.62 -37.79
C PRO A 56 -12.03 -20.48 -37.70
N THR A 57 -11.27 -21.46 -37.17
CA THR A 57 -10.49 -22.56 -37.82
C THR A 57 -9.42 -22.12 -38.84
N ASP A 58 -8.13 -22.38 -38.55
CA ASP A 58 -7.30 -23.30 -39.34
C ASP A 58 -5.93 -23.60 -38.68
N ALA A 59 -5.51 -24.84 -38.90
CA ALA A 59 -4.29 -25.49 -38.42
C ALA A 59 -3.20 -25.49 -39.51
N ASP A 60 -2.11 -26.22 -39.22
CA ASP A 60 -0.87 -26.48 -39.98
C ASP A 60 0.26 -25.49 -39.63
N GLY A 61 1.42 -25.88 -39.10
CA GLY A 61 2.13 -27.16 -39.09
C GLY A 61 3.36 -27.05 -39.98
N ASP A 62 4.57 -26.91 -39.40
CA ASP A 62 5.80 -27.43 -40.00
C ASP A 62 6.95 -27.52 -38.98
N ASP A 63 7.69 -28.61 -39.09
CA ASP A 63 8.82 -29.04 -38.28
C ASP A 63 10.11 -28.27 -38.62
N GLY A 64 10.97 -28.08 -37.62
CA GLY A 64 12.31 -27.54 -37.82
C GLY A 64 13.23 -27.88 -36.65
N THR A 65 13.88 -29.04 -36.74
CA THR A 65 14.85 -29.60 -35.79
C THR A 65 16.09 -28.72 -35.61
N GLY A 66 16.54 -28.54 -34.37
CA GLY A 66 17.80 -27.90 -34.02
C GLY A 66 18.18 -28.20 -32.57
N ASP A 67 18.80 -29.36 -32.36
CA ASP A 67 19.51 -29.75 -31.15
C ASP A 67 20.75 -28.86 -30.98
N ASP A 68 20.88 -28.17 -29.84
CA ASP A 68 22.16 -27.90 -29.21
C ASP A 68 21.93 -27.55 -27.74
N GLY A 69 22.58 -28.35 -26.88
CA GLY A 69 22.39 -28.35 -25.44
C GLY A 69 22.92 -27.10 -24.73
N GLY A 70 22.18 -26.71 -23.70
CA GLY A 70 22.60 -25.74 -22.70
C GLY A 70 21.61 -25.76 -21.54
N SER A 71 21.84 -26.66 -20.59
CA SER A 71 21.17 -26.64 -19.30
C SER A 71 21.39 -25.29 -18.62
N ASP A 72 20.32 -24.52 -18.41
CA ASP A 72 20.14 -23.83 -17.15
C ASP A 72 18.65 -23.81 -16.81
N GLY A 73 18.30 -24.52 -15.74
CA GLY A 73 16.92 -24.63 -15.26
C GLY A 73 16.55 -23.36 -14.53
N GLY A 74 15.70 -22.55 -15.16
CA GLY A 74 15.19 -21.31 -14.59
C GLY A 74 13.88 -20.85 -15.23
N ASP A 75 12.98 -21.77 -15.60
CA ASP A 75 11.62 -21.42 -16.01
C ASP A 75 10.77 -21.09 -14.77
N GLY A 76 11.05 -19.93 -14.18
CA GLY A 76 10.06 -19.18 -13.42
C GLY A 76 9.47 -18.13 -14.36
N THR A 77 8.34 -18.42 -14.99
CA THR A 77 7.57 -17.46 -15.80
C THR A 77 6.94 -16.40 -14.89
N GLY A 78 7.78 -15.56 -14.28
CA GLY A 78 7.39 -14.35 -13.57
C GLY A 78 7.49 -13.17 -14.53
N SER A 79 6.49 -12.29 -14.51
CA SER A 79 6.58 -11.00 -15.21
C SER A 79 7.89 -10.28 -14.84
N PRO A 80 8.60 -9.66 -15.80
CA PRO A 80 9.86 -8.98 -15.51
C PRO A 80 9.61 -7.87 -14.51
N GLN A 81 10.22 -8.03 -13.35
CA GLN A 81 10.19 -7.09 -12.26
C GLN A 81 10.98 -5.81 -12.67
N PRO A 82 10.47 -4.59 -12.43
CA PRO A 82 11.20 -3.36 -12.78
C PRO A 82 12.58 -3.34 -12.08
N PRO A 83 13.61 -2.65 -12.60
CA PRO A 83 14.87 -2.51 -11.85
C PRO A 83 14.66 -1.68 -10.58
N PHE A 84 15.56 -1.83 -9.59
CA PHE A 84 15.56 -0.92 -8.44
C PHE A 84 15.92 0.50 -8.93
N PRO A 85 15.15 1.54 -8.57
CA PRO A 85 15.67 2.88 -8.65
C PRO A 85 16.85 2.97 -7.68
N ALA A 86 17.89 3.71 -8.03
CA ALA A 86 19.05 3.90 -7.15
C ALA A 86 18.80 5.04 -6.13
N ASP A 87 17.56 5.23 -5.67
CA ASP A 87 17.16 6.34 -4.80
C ASP A 87 16.03 5.97 -3.81
N THR A 88 15.76 6.87 -2.86
CA THR A 88 14.76 6.73 -1.77
C THR A 88 13.55 7.65 -1.97
N ARG A 89 13.31 8.14 -3.19
CA ARG A 89 12.23 9.10 -3.46
C ARG A 89 10.86 8.40 -3.38
N PRO A 90 9.76 9.15 -3.13
CA PRO A 90 8.43 8.57 -3.15
C PRO A 90 8.12 7.82 -4.46
N ASP A 91 7.48 6.67 -4.33
CA ASP A 91 6.90 5.90 -5.43
C ASP A 91 5.37 6.00 -5.34
N THR A 92 4.74 6.44 -6.42
CA THR A 92 3.31 6.77 -6.43
C THR A 92 2.63 6.26 -7.69
N GLN A 93 1.42 5.72 -7.52
CA GLN A 93 0.50 5.41 -8.62
C GLN A 93 -0.91 5.86 -8.24
N ASP A 94 -1.61 6.50 -9.16
CA ASP A 94 -3.02 6.83 -8.99
C ASP A 94 -3.90 5.57 -9.14
N ALA A 95 -4.95 5.50 -8.33
CA ALA A 95 -5.99 4.48 -8.49
C ALA A 95 -6.79 4.74 -9.78
N SER A 96 -7.31 3.68 -10.40
CA SER A 96 -8.25 3.84 -11.52
C SER A 96 -9.59 4.42 -11.04
N GLY A 97 -10.35 5.04 -11.94
CA GLY A 97 -11.63 5.69 -11.58
C GLY A 97 -12.71 4.73 -11.05
N ASP A 98 -12.58 3.44 -11.34
CA ASP A 98 -13.45 2.34 -10.89
C ASP A 98 -12.82 1.51 -9.75
N ALA A 99 -11.69 1.96 -9.18
CA ALA A 99 -11.00 1.26 -8.12
C ALA A 99 -11.82 1.27 -6.82
N LEU A 100 -12.17 0.07 -6.36
CA LEU A 100 -12.89 -0.12 -5.10
C LEU A 100 -12.60 -1.51 -4.55
N GLY A 101 -11.92 -1.58 -3.42
CA GLY A 101 -11.53 -2.86 -2.81
C GLY A 101 -10.94 -2.76 -1.42
N ASN A 102 -10.25 -3.80 -0.98
CA ASN A 102 -9.57 -3.87 0.30
C ASN A 102 -8.25 -4.64 0.18
N VAL A 103 -7.29 -4.29 1.04
CA VAL A 103 -6.13 -5.16 1.32
C VAL A 103 -6.63 -6.36 2.13
N THR A 104 -6.40 -7.57 1.64
CA THR A 104 -6.92 -8.82 2.23
C THR A 104 -5.83 -9.69 2.86
N ASP A 105 -4.59 -9.57 2.39
CA ASP A 105 -3.45 -10.31 2.93
C ASP A 105 -2.16 -9.46 2.91
N ILE A 106 -1.27 -9.73 3.86
CA ILE A 106 0.04 -9.09 3.97
C ILE A 106 1.10 -10.17 4.13
N ARG A 107 2.07 -10.20 3.22
CA ARG A 107 3.17 -11.16 3.24
C ARG A 107 4.51 -10.44 3.24
N ILE A 108 5.48 -11.01 3.96
CA ILE A 108 6.84 -10.49 4.03
C ILE A 108 7.79 -11.65 3.72
N GLY A 109 8.82 -11.41 2.91
CA GLY A 109 9.80 -12.43 2.57
C GLY A 109 11.14 -11.86 2.12
N ARG A 110 12.21 -12.61 2.40
CA ARG A 110 13.56 -12.33 1.90
C ARG A 110 13.72 -12.83 0.48
N HIS A 111 14.40 -12.03 -0.34
CA HIS A 111 14.88 -12.39 -1.68
C HIS A 111 16.36 -12.03 -1.82
N GLU A 112 16.99 -12.48 -2.91
CA GLU A 112 18.38 -12.12 -3.19
C GLU A 112 18.48 -10.62 -3.51
N GLY A 113 19.19 -9.88 -2.65
CA GLY A 113 19.44 -8.45 -2.81
C GLY A 113 18.31 -7.52 -2.34
N TYR A 114 17.22 -8.05 -1.79
CA TYR A 114 16.11 -7.25 -1.27
C TYR A 114 15.17 -8.03 -0.34
N ASP A 115 14.40 -7.30 0.44
CA ASP A 115 13.19 -7.82 1.10
C ASP A 115 11.94 -7.39 0.35
N ARG A 116 10.90 -8.22 0.41
CA ARG A 116 9.61 -7.96 -0.24
C ARG A 116 8.49 -7.94 0.79
N VAL A 117 7.68 -6.88 0.75
CA VAL A 117 6.37 -6.78 1.39
C VAL A 117 5.31 -6.80 0.29
N VAL A 118 4.33 -7.69 0.41
CA VAL A 118 3.23 -7.82 -0.55
C VAL A 118 1.92 -7.54 0.15
N LEU A 119 1.15 -6.59 -0.40
CA LEU A 119 -0.24 -6.35 -0.01
C LEU A 119 -1.13 -6.96 -1.10
N GLU A 120 -1.83 -8.04 -0.77
CA GLU A 120 -2.85 -8.62 -1.66
C GLU A 120 -4.09 -7.74 -1.61
N PHE A 121 -4.63 -7.39 -2.78
CA PHE A 121 -5.77 -6.51 -2.93
C PHE A 121 -6.88 -7.22 -3.69
N GLU A 122 -8.07 -7.23 -3.12
CA GLU A 122 -9.28 -7.70 -3.80
C GLU A 122 -10.21 -6.52 -4.05
N GLY A 123 -10.81 -6.46 -5.24
CA GLY A 123 -11.69 -5.38 -5.62
C GLY A 123 -11.88 -5.24 -7.13
N THR A 124 -12.50 -4.12 -7.51
CA THR A 124 -12.57 -3.66 -8.89
C THR A 124 -11.47 -2.64 -9.18
N GLY A 125 -11.20 -2.40 -10.46
CA GLY A 125 -10.21 -1.43 -10.90
C GLY A 125 -8.78 -1.77 -10.49
N THR A 126 -7.92 -0.76 -10.52
CA THR A 126 -6.51 -0.83 -10.14
C THR A 126 -6.29 0.03 -8.90
N PRO A 127 -5.77 -0.53 -7.79
CA PRO A 127 -5.47 0.27 -6.61
C PRO A 127 -4.35 1.26 -6.90
N GLY A 128 -4.37 2.39 -6.20
CA GLY A 128 -3.26 3.34 -6.18
C GLY A 128 -2.41 3.19 -4.93
N TRP A 129 -1.24 3.80 -4.93
CA TRP A 129 -0.37 3.87 -3.76
C TRP A 129 0.43 5.17 -3.69
N ASP A 130 0.87 5.46 -2.47
CA ASP A 130 1.89 6.43 -2.16
C ASP A 130 2.82 5.82 -1.11
N VAL A 131 4.06 5.54 -1.51
CA VAL A 131 5.07 4.92 -0.65
C VAL A 131 6.26 5.85 -0.51
N ARG A 132 6.61 6.19 0.74
CA ARG A 132 7.68 7.15 1.05
C ARG A 132 8.22 6.94 2.46
N TYR A 133 9.48 7.33 2.67
CA TYR A 133 10.03 7.42 4.01
C TYR A 133 9.40 8.59 4.80
N THR A 134 9.29 8.42 6.12
CA THR A 134 8.78 9.44 7.05
C THR A 134 9.57 9.46 8.35
N ASP A 135 9.87 10.66 8.85
CA ASP A 135 10.49 10.86 10.16
C ASP A 135 9.48 10.74 11.32
N GLN A 136 8.19 10.70 11.01
CA GLN A 136 7.10 10.80 12.00
C GLN A 136 6.02 9.75 11.72
N PRO A 137 6.34 8.44 11.82
CA PRO A 137 5.32 7.40 11.69
C PRO A 137 4.24 7.59 12.76
N ALA A 138 2.98 7.65 12.33
CA ALA A 138 1.85 7.90 13.21
C ALA A 138 0.60 7.16 12.71
N ARG A 139 -0.31 6.82 13.63
CA ARG A 139 -1.58 6.21 13.27
C ARG A 139 -2.48 7.19 12.52
N GLN A 140 -3.14 6.72 11.48
CA GLN A 140 -4.16 7.47 10.75
C GLN A 140 -5.33 7.82 11.67
N GLY A 141 -5.98 8.96 11.39
CA GLY A 141 -7.06 9.51 12.20
C GLY A 141 -6.62 10.11 13.53
N SER A 142 -5.91 9.35 14.39
CA SER A 142 -5.53 9.83 15.73
C SER A 142 -4.22 10.61 15.79
N GLY A 143 -3.30 10.41 14.83
CA GLY A 143 -1.98 11.03 14.82
C GLY A 143 -1.05 10.57 15.96
N GLU A 144 -1.37 9.44 16.60
CA GLU A 144 -0.54 8.91 17.69
C GLU A 144 0.75 8.32 17.10
N PRO A 145 1.94 8.68 17.61
CA PRO A 145 3.19 8.13 17.10
C PRO A 145 3.22 6.60 17.16
N VAL A 146 3.78 5.98 16.13
CA VAL A 146 3.97 4.53 16.05
C VAL A 146 5.45 4.23 16.19
N ASP A 147 5.83 3.61 17.30
CA ASP A 147 7.17 3.06 17.47
C ASP A 147 7.31 1.79 16.61
N LEU A 148 8.19 1.84 15.61
CA LEU A 148 8.56 0.73 14.75
C LEU A 148 9.99 0.27 15.10
N ALA A 149 10.26 -1.02 14.91
CA ALA A 149 11.59 -1.61 14.95
C ALA A 149 12.41 -1.12 13.75
N GLY A 150 13.71 -0.91 13.94
CA GLY A 150 14.58 -0.36 12.91
C GLY A 150 14.88 1.13 13.13
N GLU A 151 15.55 1.73 12.15
CA GLU A 151 16.07 3.10 12.22
C GLU A 151 15.33 4.05 11.25
N ALA A 152 14.54 3.51 10.31
CA ALA A 152 13.76 4.28 9.35
C ALA A 152 12.36 3.67 9.15
N ALA A 153 11.39 4.51 8.78
CA ALA A 153 10.00 4.11 8.59
C ALA A 153 9.53 4.40 7.17
N LEU A 154 9.10 3.36 6.45
CA LEU A 154 8.49 3.46 5.13
C LEU A 154 6.98 3.44 5.29
N GLN A 155 6.32 4.56 5.00
CA GLN A 155 4.87 4.68 4.99
C GLN A 155 4.32 4.24 3.64
N VAL A 156 3.30 3.39 3.67
CA VAL A 156 2.57 2.87 2.51
C VAL A 156 1.11 3.24 2.68
N THR A 157 0.61 4.09 1.78
CA THR A 157 -0.80 4.45 1.70
C THR A 157 -1.39 3.86 0.44
N VAL A 158 -2.42 3.03 0.57
CA VAL A 158 -3.14 2.41 -0.57
C VAL A 158 -4.46 3.14 -0.80
N THR A 159 -4.73 3.51 -2.05
CA THR A 159 -5.94 4.23 -2.47
C THR A 159 -6.80 3.35 -3.40
N GLY A 160 -8.05 3.74 -3.63
CA GLY A 160 -9.04 2.89 -4.30
C GLY A 160 -9.64 1.84 -3.37
N VAL A 161 -9.62 2.09 -2.06
CA VAL A 161 -10.19 1.19 -1.05
C VAL A 161 -11.56 1.69 -0.57
N GLY A 162 -12.43 0.76 -0.20
CA GLY A 162 -13.73 1.04 0.42
C GLY A 162 -13.84 0.42 1.80
N TYR A 163 -14.90 0.76 2.53
CA TYR A 163 -15.20 0.05 3.77
C TYR A 163 -15.79 -1.34 3.46
N PRO A 164 -15.49 -2.38 4.27
CA PRO A 164 -15.99 -3.74 4.02
C PRO A 164 -17.50 -3.87 3.74
N PRO A 165 -18.40 -3.09 4.38
CA PRO A 165 -19.84 -3.12 4.03
C PRO A 165 -20.15 -2.64 2.60
N ASP A 166 -19.34 -1.73 2.06
CA ASP A 166 -19.53 -1.15 0.73
C ASP A 166 -18.92 -2.04 -0.37
N THR A 167 -17.78 -2.68 -0.07
CA THR A 167 -17.06 -3.54 -1.01
C THR A 167 -17.55 -4.99 -0.99
N GLY A 168 -18.11 -5.45 0.15
CA GLY A 168 -18.40 -6.85 0.41
C GLY A 168 -17.15 -7.72 0.65
N ILE A 169 -15.98 -7.10 0.77
CA ILE A 169 -14.68 -7.76 0.89
C ILE A 169 -14.21 -7.66 2.34
N VAL A 170 -13.74 -8.79 2.89
CA VAL A 170 -13.19 -8.80 4.25
C VAL A 170 -11.76 -8.26 4.18
N GLU A 171 -11.53 -7.15 4.86
CA GLU A 171 -10.19 -6.59 5.04
C GLU A 171 -9.26 -7.58 5.79
N TYR A 172 -7.96 -7.42 5.59
CA TYR A 172 -6.92 -8.14 6.30
C TYR A 172 -7.24 -8.27 7.80
N SER A 173 -7.29 -9.52 8.25
CA SER A 173 -7.73 -9.91 9.59
C SER A 173 -6.63 -10.57 10.41
N GLY A 174 -5.39 -10.54 9.91
CA GLY A 174 -4.23 -11.04 10.64
C GLY A 174 -3.78 -10.10 11.76
N PRO A 175 -2.64 -10.39 12.41
CA PRO A 175 -2.09 -9.54 13.44
C PRO A 175 -1.79 -8.13 12.91
N PRO A 176 -2.04 -7.06 13.69
CA PRO A 176 -1.73 -5.70 13.28
C PRO A 176 -0.22 -5.45 13.16
N ARG A 177 0.61 -6.25 13.85
CA ARG A 177 2.08 -6.21 13.73
C ARG A 177 2.58 -7.55 13.23
N LEU A 178 3.29 -7.52 12.12
CA LEU A 178 3.96 -8.67 11.51
C LEU A 178 5.46 -8.52 11.72
N SER A 179 6.09 -9.54 12.29
CA SER A 179 7.56 -9.57 12.43
C SER A 179 8.21 -9.93 11.09
N ALA A 180 9.32 -9.26 10.78
CA ALA A 180 10.19 -9.59 9.66
C ALA A 180 11.57 -10.02 10.20
N ALA A 181 11.59 -11.05 11.06
CA ALA A 181 12.83 -11.52 11.68
C ALA A 181 13.77 -12.22 10.68
N ASP A 182 13.21 -12.80 9.62
CA ASP A 182 13.94 -13.60 8.62
C ASP A 182 14.37 -12.76 7.39
N THR A 183 14.33 -11.43 7.49
CA THR A 183 14.66 -10.46 6.41
C THR A 183 15.89 -9.60 6.74
N GLU A 184 16.50 -8.99 5.72
CA GLU A 184 17.76 -8.23 5.87
C GLU A 184 17.58 -6.80 6.36
N VAL A 185 16.60 -6.10 5.81
CA VAL A 185 16.37 -4.66 5.93
C VAL A 185 15.04 -4.39 6.61
N VAL A 186 13.94 -4.98 6.13
CA VAL A 186 12.63 -4.89 6.78
C VAL A 186 12.70 -5.57 8.15
N THR A 187 12.12 -4.95 9.17
CA THR A 187 12.18 -5.40 10.57
C THR A 187 10.78 -5.77 11.10
N GLU A 188 9.77 -4.97 10.75
CA GLU A 188 8.37 -5.24 11.02
C GLU A 188 7.46 -4.52 10.00
N VAL A 189 6.21 -4.98 9.91
CA VAL A 189 5.13 -4.27 9.23
C VAL A 189 3.98 -4.07 10.20
N PHE A 190 3.51 -2.84 10.32
CA PHE A 190 2.34 -2.45 11.09
C PHE A 190 1.20 -2.09 10.14
N PHE A 191 0.11 -2.86 10.22
CA PHE A 191 -1.13 -2.60 9.53
C PHE A 191 -2.04 -1.71 10.39
N ASP A 192 -2.36 -0.53 9.90
CA ASP A 192 -3.16 0.47 10.63
C ASP A 192 -4.62 0.54 10.14
N GLY A 193 -5.00 -0.37 9.24
CA GLY A 193 -6.38 -0.53 8.75
C GLY A 193 -6.76 0.43 7.63
N THR A 194 -8.06 0.46 7.33
CA THR A 194 -8.67 1.40 6.38
C THR A 194 -9.43 2.51 7.10
N PHE A 195 -9.13 3.76 6.77
CA PHE A 195 -9.84 4.94 7.23
C PHE A 195 -9.90 5.98 6.11
N GLU A 196 -11.01 6.72 6.00
CA GLU A 196 -11.20 7.79 5.00
C GLU A 196 -10.91 7.39 3.54
N GLY A 197 -11.13 6.12 3.18
CA GLY A 197 -10.91 5.62 1.82
C GLY A 197 -9.45 5.35 1.47
N VAL A 198 -8.59 5.20 2.48
CA VAL A 198 -7.21 4.73 2.32
C VAL A 198 -6.88 3.61 3.30
N THR A 199 -6.04 2.66 2.89
CA THR A 199 -5.42 1.70 3.81
C THR A 199 -4.03 2.22 4.15
N ALA A 200 -3.69 2.27 5.44
CA ALA A 200 -2.38 2.70 5.91
C ALA A 200 -1.58 1.52 6.46
N VAL A 201 -0.33 1.41 5.98
CA VAL A 201 0.66 0.42 6.42
C VAL A 201 1.98 1.15 6.69
N LEU A 202 2.67 0.76 7.75
CA LEU A 202 4.00 1.26 8.08
C LEU A 202 4.98 0.09 8.12
N ALA A 203 6.10 0.19 7.41
CA ALA A 203 7.18 -0.79 7.48
C ALA A 203 8.39 -0.19 8.19
N GLY A 204 8.85 -0.87 9.23
CA GLY A 204 10.14 -0.59 9.85
C GLY A 204 11.27 -1.12 8.99
N THR A 205 12.36 -0.35 8.87
CA THR A 205 13.55 -0.71 8.09
C THR A 205 14.82 -0.37 8.86
N ARG A 206 15.89 -1.14 8.65
CA ARG A 206 17.18 -0.92 9.32
C ARG A 206 17.90 0.36 8.86
N ALA A 207 17.56 0.88 7.68
CA ALA A 207 18.08 2.12 7.13
C ALA A 207 17.15 2.64 6.02
N GLU A 208 17.25 3.93 5.69
CA GLU A 208 16.72 4.45 4.45
C GLU A 208 17.57 3.96 3.27
N VAL A 209 17.00 3.07 2.46
CA VAL A 209 17.66 2.44 1.32
C VAL A 209 16.71 2.45 0.12
N PRO A 210 17.21 2.26 -1.11
CA PRO A 210 16.35 2.30 -2.26
C PRO A 210 15.22 1.27 -2.19
N PHE A 211 14.04 1.66 -2.65
CA PHE A 211 12.88 0.80 -2.73
C PHE A 211 12.16 0.99 -4.06
N ARG A 212 11.26 0.08 -4.40
CA ARG A 212 10.31 0.27 -5.51
C ARG A 212 8.95 -0.32 -5.18
N VAL A 213 7.96 0.14 -5.92
CA VAL A 213 6.61 -0.38 -5.85
C VAL A 213 6.12 -0.72 -7.24
N TYR A 214 5.43 -1.85 -7.36
CA TYR A 214 4.77 -2.22 -8.62
C TYR A 214 3.57 -3.11 -8.35
N LEU A 215 2.69 -3.16 -9.34
CA LEU A 215 1.50 -4.02 -9.32
C LEU A 215 1.82 -5.34 -10.01
N LEU A 216 1.41 -6.44 -9.38
CA LEU A 216 1.17 -7.71 -10.08
C LEU A 216 -0.33 -7.93 -10.21
N GLU A 217 -0.76 -8.48 -11.32
CA GLU A 217 -2.16 -8.79 -11.59
C GLU A 217 -2.46 -10.27 -11.34
N ALA A 218 -3.75 -10.61 -11.24
CA ALA A 218 -4.28 -11.98 -11.15
C ALA A 218 -3.62 -12.90 -10.08
N PRO A 219 -3.77 -12.62 -8.77
CA PRO A 219 -4.54 -11.54 -8.14
C PRO A 219 -3.74 -10.23 -8.05
N ALA A 220 -4.47 -9.11 -7.89
CA ALA A 220 -3.88 -7.78 -7.70
C ALA A 220 -3.04 -7.76 -6.42
N ARG A 221 -1.77 -7.37 -6.55
CA ARG A 221 -0.80 -7.32 -5.45
C ARG A 221 0.06 -6.09 -5.61
N ILE A 222 0.04 -5.24 -4.60
CA ILE A 222 0.98 -4.13 -4.48
C ILE A 222 2.24 -4.72 -3.86
N VAL A 223 3.33 -4.72 -4.63
CA VAL A 223 4.61 -5.31 -4.22
C VAL A 223 5.57 -4.18 -3.91
N ILE A 224 5.99 -4.11 -2.65
CA ILE A 224 7.01 -3.18 -2.15
C ILE A 224 8.28 -3.98 -1.95
N GLU A 225 9.36 -3.56 -2.60
CA GLU A 225 10.66 -4.18 -2.41
C GLU A 225 11.67 -3.17 -1.92
N VAL A 226 12.43 -3.55 -0.89
CA VAL A 226 13.40 -2.71 -0.20
C VAL A 226 14.77 -3.36 -0.41
N ALA A 227 15.68 -2.64 -1.08
CA ALA A 227 16.98 -3.17 -1.46
C ALA A 227 17.84 -3.47 -0.22
N ASP A 228 18.71 -4.47 -0.33
CA ASP A 228 19.79 -4.66 0.64
C ASP A 228 20.70 -3.41 0.63
N PRO A 229 21.33 -3.05 1.77
CA PRO A 229 22.29 -1.96 1.80
C PRO A 229 23.50 -2.27 0.91
N ALA A 230 24.03 -1.25 0.24
CA ALA A 230 25.23 -1.36 -0.59
C ALA A 230 26.51 -1.61 0.21
#